data_AF-A0A085EZ60-F1
#
_entry.id   AF-A0A085EZ60-F1
#
_cell.length_a   1.000
_cell.length_b   1.000
_cell.length_c   1.000
_cell.angle_alpha   90.00
_cell.angle_beta   90.00
_cell.angle_gamma   90.00
#
_symmetry.space_group_name_H-M   'P 1'
#
loop_
_entity.id
_entity.type
_entity.pdbx_description
1 polymer ?
#
loop_
_entity_poly.entity_id
_entity_poly.type
_entity_poly.pdbx_seq_one_letter_code
_entity_poly.pdbx_strand_id
1 'polypeptide(L)'
;MFRAIPRSSALQVQLLYFRGFGECRASKWVLDGGALAKLMSGIDCRGGHTQISKVFAHARAEHAKRRINAVIYVGDAIEENVDALSEMAGQLGLLNLPLFVFQEGQDARVEAAFRDFARLSKGAYARFNASAPQELAALLKAAAAYASGGKDLLELQISGQARALLAQLPP
;
A
#
# COMPACT_ATOMS: atom_id res chain seq x y z
N MET A 1 2.23 9.99 -13.30
CA MET A 1 1.63 8.74 -12.78
C MET A 1 0.43 8.97 -11.85
N PHE A 2 0.43 9.96 -10.94
CA PHE A 2 -0.60 10.12 -9.89
C PHE A 2 -1.85 10.96 -10.22
N ARG A 3 -2.10 11.31 -11.48
CA ARG A 3 -3.15 12.27 -11.86
C ARG A 3 -4.59 11.73 -11.84
N ALA A 4 -4.83 10.53 -11.30
CA ALA A 4 -6.08 9.76 -11.49
C ALA A 4 -6.97 9.67 -10.24
N ILE A 5 -7.09 10.74 -9.43
CA ILE A 5 -7.96 10.76 -8.25
C ILE A 5 -9.16 11.70 -8.53
N PRO A 6 -10.42 11.20 -8.49
CA PRO A 6 -11.63 12.02 -8.65
C PRO A 6 -11.82 13.07 -7.55
N ARG A 7 -12.45 14.20 -7.89
CA ARG A 7 -12.58 15.41 -7.05
C ARG A 7 -13.67 15.38 -5.96
N SER A 8 -14.48 14.34 -5.82
CA SER A 8 -15.57 14.29 -4.83
C SER A 8 -15.13 13.47 -3.61
N SER A 9 -14.90 14.16 -2.47
CA SER A 9 -14.17 13.70 -1.28
C SER A 9 -12.66 13.61 -1.54
N ALA A 10 -11.91 14.67 -1.21
CA ALA A 10 -10.48 14.75 -1.51
C ALA A 10 -9.70 13.69 -0.72
N LEU A 11 -9.41 12.56 -1.38
CA LEU A 11 -8.53 11.51 -0.90
C LEU A 11 -7.20 12.16 -0.48
N GLN A 12 -6.91 12.12 0.81
CA GLN A 12 -5.62 12.55 1.34
C GLN A 12 -4.65 11.38 1.29
N VAL A 13 -3.43 11.63 0.84
CA VAL A 13 -2.38 10.62 0.76
C VAL A 13 -1.17 11.10 1.54
N GLN A 14 -0.51 10.17 2.24
CA GLN A 14 0.79 10.38 2.84
C GLN A 14 1.78 9.44 2.17
N LEU A 15 2.90 9.98 1.71
CA LEU A 15 3.99 9.20 1.17
C LEU A 15 4.91 8.78 2.30
N LEU A 16 5.13 7.48 2.46
CA LEU A 16 6.10 6.90 3.37
C LEU A 16 7.12 6.13 2.55
N TYR A 17 8.40 6.38 2.78
CA TYR A 17 9.48 5.62 2.16
C TYR A 17 10.53 5.27 3.19
N PHE A 18 11.33 4.25 2.86
CA PHE A 18 12.52 3.90 3.59
C PHE A 18 13.69 3.69 2.62
N ARG A 19 14.91 3.88 3.11
CA ARG A 19 16.15 3.66 2.35
C ARG A 19 17.35 3.63 3.29
N GLY A 20 18.51 3.22 2.78
CA GLY A 20 19.75 3.33 3.55
C GLY A 20 19.74 2.53 4.85
N PHE A 21 20.57 2.97 5.79
CA PHE A 21 20.73 2.34 7.10
C PHE A 21 19.72 2.90 8.12
N GLY A 22 18.43 2.57 7.94
CA GLY A 22 17.41 2.88 8.94
C GLY A 22 16.63 4.18 8.74
N GLU A 23 16.76 4.85 7.59
CA GLU A 23 15.93 6.01 7.25
C GLU A 23 14.53 5.53 6.86
N CYS A 24 13.50 5.99 7.57
CA CYS A 24 12.10 5.82 7.23
C CYS A 24 11.38 7.15 7.47
N ARG A 25 10.82 7.76 6.42
CA ARG A 25 10.30 9.14 6.46
C ARG A 25 8.91 9.23 5.84
N ALA A 26 8.01 9.88 6.57
CA ALA A 26 6.67 10.23 6.11
C ALA A 26 6.62 11.68 5.63
N SER A 27 5.91 11.94 4.54
CA SER A 27 5.56 13.29 4.12
C SER A 27 4.43 13.87 4.99
N LYS A 28 4.10 15.14 4.76
CA LYS A 28 2.78 15.65 5.15
C LYS A 28 1.69 14.95 4.34
N TRP A 29 0.47 14.93 4.85
CA TRP A 29 -0.71 14.55 4.09
C TRP A 29 -0.95 15.56 2.94
N VAL A 30 -1.18 15.07 1.72
CA VAL A 30 -1.43 15.88 0.53
C VAL A 30 -2.80 15.54 -0.08
N LEU A 31 -3.43 16.52 -0.73
CA LEU A 31 -4.82 16.43 -1.22
C LEU A 31 -4.94 16.14 -2.71
N ASP A 32 -3.84 16.21 -3.46
CA ASP A 32 -3.86 16.02 -4.90
C ASP A 32 -2.64 15.22 -5.39
N GLY A 33 -2.84 14.52 -6.50
CA GLY A 33 -1.81 13.67 -7.08
C GLY A 33 -0.61 14.42 -7.65
N GLY A 34 -0.72 15.72 -7.93
CA GLY A 34 0.40 16.55 -8.36
C GLY A 34 1.40 16.76 -7.22
N ALA A 35 0.91 17.08 -6.03
CA ALA A 35 1.72 17.20 -4.82
C ALA A 35 2.43 15.87 -4.47
N LEU A 36 1.72 14.74 -4.57
CA LEU A 36 2.32 13.42 -4.36
C LEU A 36 3.41 13.10 -5.40
N ALA A 37 3.15 13.38 -6.68
CA ALA A 37 4.14 13.16 -7.73
C ALA A 37 5.42 13.98 -7.51
N LYS A 38 5.29 15.23 -7.04
CA LYS A 38 6.43 16.09 -6.71
C LYS A 38 7.24 15.56 -5.53
N LEU A 39 6.59 15.00 -4.51
CA LEU A 39 7.28 14.35 -3.40
C LEU A 39 8.06 13.12 -3.87
N MET A 40 7.43 12.29 -4.71
CA MET A 40 8.06 11.07 -5.23
C MET A 40 9.24 11.35 -6.15
N SER A 41 9.22 12.42 -6.94
CA SER A 41 10.36 12.79 -7.79
C SER A 41 11.62 13.19 -7.03
N GLY A 42 11.51 13.49 -5.73
CA GLY A 42 12.67 13.83 -4.88
C GLY A 42 13.22 12.65 -4.10
N ILE A 43 12.74 11.43 -4.35
CA ILE A 43 13.20 10.21 -3.65
C ILE A 43 14.21 9.49 -4.53
N ASP A 44 15.42 9.34 -4.00
CA ASP A 44 16.47 8.52 -4.61
C ASP A 44 16.58 7.19 -3.88
N CYS A 45 16.68 6.11 -4.65
CA CYS A 45 16.93 4.76 -4.14
C CYS A 45 18.34 4.68 -3.54
N ARG A 46 18.43 4.24 -2.28
CA ARG A 46 19.70 3.97 -1.60
C ARG A 46 19.63 2.58 -1.00
N GLY A 47 20.66 1.77 -1.25
CA GLY A 47 20.73 0.40 -0.73
C GLY A 47 20.58 0.36 0.80
N GLY A 48 19.96 -0.69 1.31
CA GLY A 48 19.64 -0.89 2.71
C GLY A 48 18.67 -2.04 2.88
N HIS A 49 18.38 -2.42 4.12
CA HIS A 49 17.38 -3.43 4.44
C HIS A 49 15.96 -2.85 4.39
N THR A 50 14.98 -3.73 4.18
CA THR A 50 13.57 -3.40 4.36
C THR A 50 13.31 -2.83 5.75
N GLN A 51 12.34 -1.92 5.82
CA GLN A 51 11.88 -1.31 7.08
C GLN A 51 10.35 -1.35 7.18
N ILE A 52 9.77 -2.50 6.80
CA ILE A 52 8.33 -2.79 6.81
C ILE A 52 7.78 -2.66 8.22
N SER A 53 8.52 -3.08 9.24
CA SER A 53 8.12 -2.93 10.64
C SER A 53 7.85 -1.46 10.99
N LYS A 54 8.71 -0.54 10.52
CA LYS A 54 8.51 0.91 10.70
C LYS A 54 7.32 1.42 9.90
N VAL A 55 7.08 0.88 8.70
CA VAL A 55 5.88 1.19 7.90
C VAL A 55 4.60 0.83 8.64
N PHE A 56 4.52 -0.39 9.18
CA PHE A 56 3.35 -0.86 9.92
C PHE A 56 3.17 -0.09 11.24
N ALA A 57 4.26 0.19 11.97
CA ALA A 57 4.23 1.00 13.18
C ALA A 57 3.73 2.43 12.91
N HIS A 58 4.23 3.06 11.84
CA HIS A 58 3.80 4.40 11.42
C HIS A 58 2.32 4.41 11.02
N ALA A 59 1.88 3.46 10.21
CA ALA A 59 0.48 3.33 9.82
C ALA A 59 -0.45 3.20 11.03
N ARG A 60 -0.08 2.37 12.01
CA ARG A 60 -0.81 2.21 13.28
C ARG A 60 -0.88 3.52 14.06
N ALA A 61 0.27 4.21 14.19
CA ALA A 61 0.36 5.47 14.94
C ALA A 61 -0.46 6.59 14.30
N GLU A 62 -0.43 6.72 12.97
CA GLU A 62 -1.25 7.71 12.27
C GLU A 62 -2.74 7.35 12.32
N HIS A 63 -3.09 6.06 12.17
CA HIS A 63 -4.49 5.61 12.29
C HIS A 63 -5.09 5.91 13.66
N ALA A 64 -4.29 5.83 14.72
CA ALA A 64 -4.70 6.20 16.08
C ALA A 64 -4.99 7.70 16.24
N LYS A 65 -4.31 8.57 15.48
CA LYS A 65 -4.57 10.02 15.47
C LYS A 65 -5.80 10.37 14.63
N ARG A 66 -5.90 9.75 13.46
CA ARG A 66 -7.01 9.92 12.52
C ARG A 66 -7.16 8.64 11.71
N ARG A 67 -8.40 8.14 11.62
CA ARG A 67 -8.71 6.94 10.84
C ARG A 67 -8.17 7.05 9.41
N ILE A 68 -7.33 6.09 9.04
CA ILE A 68 -6.84 5.87 7.67
C ILE A 68 -7.70 4.77 7.03
N ASN A 69 -8.04 4.93 5.75
CA ASN A 69 -8.90 3.98 5.04
C ASN A 69 -8.16 2.74 4.54
N ALA A 70 -6.91 2.89 4.11
CA ALA A 70 -6.08 1.79 3.61
C ALA A 70 -4.59 2.18 3.66
N VAL A 71 -3.72 1.18 3.71
CA VAL A 71 -2.27 1.34 3.49
C VAL A 71 -1.91 0.61 2.20
N ILE A 72 -1.18 1.28 1.31
CA ILE A 72 -0.62 0.64 0.12
C ILE A 72 0.88 0.45 0.34
N TYR A 73 1.34 -0.79 0.24
CA TYR A 73 2.75 -1.15 0.26
C TYR A 73 3.19 -1.63 -1.12
N VAL A 74 4.30 -1.11 -1.63
CA VAL A 74 4.91 -1.53 -2.90
C VAL A 74 6.35 -1.94 -2.61
N GLY A 75 6.73 -3.16 -2.97
CA GLY A 75 8.10 -3.67 -2.75
C GLY A 75 8.31 -5.06 -3.32
N ASP A 76 9.53 -5.56 -3.25
CA ASP A 76 9.99 -6.80 -3.89
C ASP A 76 10.76 -7.75 -2.96
N ALA A 77 11.15 -7.25 -1.78
CA ALA A 77 12.01 -7.96 -0.84
C ALA A 77 11.51 -7.88 0.61
N ILE A 78 12.04 -8.79 1.44
CA ILE A 78 11.87 -8.84 2.89
C ILE A 78 13.18 -9.33 3.51
N GLU A 79 13.90 -8.47 4.21
CA GLU A 79 15.06 -8.87 5.05
C GLU A 79 14.71 -8.96 6.54
N GLU A 80 13.53 -8.48 6.93
CA GLU A 80 13.05 -8.49 8.32
C GLU A 80 12.41 -9.83 8.72
N ASN A 81 12.21 -10.03 10.03
CA ASN A 81 11.57 -11.23 10.55
C ASN A 81 10.07 -11.29 10.15
N VAL A 82 9.70 -12.29 9.36
CA VAL A 82 8.34 -12.45 8.81
C VAL A 82 7.29 -12.71 9.89
N ASP A 83 7.60 -13.45 10.94
CA ASP A 83 6.64 -13.74 12.03
C ASP A 83 6.27 -12.45 12.78
N ALA A 84 7.26 -11.62 13.10
CA ALA A 84 7.05 -10.33 13.73
C ALA A 84 6.23 -9.38 12.85
N LEU A 85 6.52 -9.34 11.53
CA LEU A 85 5.73 -8.57 10.58
C LEU A 85 4.29 -9.09 10.44
N SER A 86 4.09 -10.41 10.51
CA SER A 86 2.76 -11.03 10.47
C SER A 86 1.93 -10.63 11.68
N GLU A 87 2.51 -10.63 12.87
CA GLU A 87 1.86 -10.15 14.08
C GLU A 87 1.40 -8.69 13.92
N MET A 88 2.29 -7.82 13.43
CA MET A 88 1.97 -6.42 13.18
C MET A 88 0.87 -6.25 12.14
N ALA A 89 0.88 -7.01 11.04
CA ALA A 89 -0.17 -7.00 10.03
C ALA A 89 -1.53 -7.44 10.62
N GLY A 90 -1.54 -8.45 11.49
CA GLY A 90 -2.73 -8.87 12.24
C GLY A 90 -3.27 -7.77 13.16
N GLN A 91 -2.39 -7.03 13.86
CA GLN A 91 -2.80 -5.87 14.65
C GLN A 91 -3.49 -4.80 13.80
N LEU A 92 -3.02 -4.53 12.57
CA LEU A 92 -3.71 -3.62 11.64
C LEU A 92 -5.10 -4.14 11.25
N GLY A 93 -5.25 -5.45 11.05
CA GLY A 93 -6.54 -6.09 10.76
C GLY A 93 -7.55 -5.95 11.90
N LEU A 94 -7.11 -6.03 13.16
CA LEU A 94 -7.95 -5.77 14.34
C LEU A 94 -8.44 -4.31 14.40
N LEU A 95 -7.65 -3.37 13.88
CA LEU A 95 -8.00 -1.95 13.77
C LEU A 95 -8.85 -1.62 12.52
N ASN A 96 -9.15 -2.63 11.68
CA ASN A 96 -9.78 -2.45 10.37
C ASN A 96 -9.01 -1.47 9.47
N LEU A 97 -7.68 -1.61 9.44
CA LEU A 97 -6.77 -0.92 8.53
C LEU A 97 -6.18 -1.92 7.51
N PRO A 98 -6.76 -2.05 6.31
CA PRO A 98 -6.32 -3.03 5.32
C PRO A 98 -5.00 -2.64 4.63
N LEU A 99 -4.13 -3.63 4.42
CA LEU A 99 -2.93 -3.52 3.60
C LEU A 99 -3.20 -4.00 2.17
N PHE A 100 -3.03 -3.11 1.21
CA PHE A 100 -2.92 -3.45 -0.20
C PHE A 100 -1.44 -3.62 -0.53
N VAL A 101 -1.01 -4.86 -0.78
CA VAL A 101 0.40 -5.21 -0.95
C VAL A 101 0.66 -5.52 -2.43
N PHE A 102 1.48 -4.71 -3.07
CA PHE A 102 1.82 -4.84 -4.48
C PHE A 102 3.28 -5.26 -4.64
N GLN A 103 3.49 -6.50 -5.07
CA GLN A 103 4.82 -7.07 -5.23
C GLN A 103 5.37 -6.84 -6.64
N GLU A 104 6.57 -6.32 -6.72
CA GLU A 104 7.37 -6.41 -7.94
C GLU A 104 8.16 -7.74 -7.95
N GLY A 105 8.23 -8.41 -9.09
CA GLY A 105 9.03 -9.62 -9.26
C GLY A 105 8.29 -10.91 -8.90
N GLN A 106 9.06 -12.00 -8.71
CA GLN A 106 8.50 -13.36 -8.60
C GLN A 106 9.12 -14.20 -7.47
N ASP A 107 9.77 -13.59 -6.48
CA ASP A 107 10.28 -14.33 -5.32
C ASP A 107 9.10 -14.93 -4.54
N ALA A 108 9.02 -16.27 -4.56
CA ALA A 108 7.95 -17.04 -3.96
C ALA A 108 7.92 -16.93 -2.42
N ARG A 109 9.07 -16.71 -1.77
CA ARG A 109 9.13 -16.52 -0.31
C ARG A 109 8.55 -15.17 0.09
N VAL A 110 8.90 -14.13 -0.66
CA VAL A 110 8.32 -12.79 -0.48
C VAL A 110 6.83 -12.80 -0.74
N GLU A 111 6.39 -13.49 -1.81
CA GLU A 111 4.97 -13.61 -2.15
C GLU A 111 4.17 -14.25 -1.02
N ALA A 112 4.65 -15.36 -0.45
CA ALA A 112 3.96 -16.04 0.65
C ALA A 112 3.74 -15.08 1.83
N ALA A 113 4.78 -14.38 2.27
CA ALA A 113 4.71 -13.42 3.36
C ALA A 113 3.79 -12.22 3.04
N PHE A 114 3.91 -11.63 1.85
CA PHE A 114 3.07 -10.50 1.43
C PHE A 114 1.59 -10.85 1.31
N ARG A 115 1.26 -12.05 0.81
CA ARG A 115 -0.12 -12.56 0.82
C ARG A 115 -0.64 -12.72 2.24
N ASP A 116 0.18 -13.22 3.16
CA ASP A 116 -0.20 -13.35 4.56
C ASP A 116 -0.42 -11.99 5.22
N PHE A 117 0.44 -10.99 4.99
CA PHE A 117 0.25 -9.64 5.53
C PHE A 117 -1.06 -9.01 5.02
N ALA A 118 -1.34 -9.13 3.72
CA ALA A 118 -2.59 -8.66 3.13
C ALA A 118 -3.80 -9.36 3.75
N ARG A 119 -3.78 -10.70 3.84
CA ARG A 119 -4.86 -11.48 4.44
C ARG A 119 -5.11 -11.14 5.91
N LEU A 120 -4.06 -11.10 6.73
CA LEU A 120 -4.14 -10.80 8.17
C LEU A 120 -4.68 -9.39 8.44
N SER A 121 -4.34 -8.43 7.60
CA SER A 121 -4.85 -7.06 7.70
C SER A 121 -6.23 -6.85 7.07
N LYS A 122 -6.85 -7.88 6.46
CA LYS A 122 -8.11 -7.80 5.70
C LYS A 122 -8.00 -6.98 4.41
N GLY A 123 -6.81 -6.88 3.83
CA GLY A 123 -6.53 -6.23 2.57
C GLY A 123 -6.38 -7.22 1.41
N ALA A 124 -5.59 -6.83 0.40
CA ALA A 124 -5.44 -7.59 -0.83
C ALA A 124 -4.01 -7.56 -1.35
N TYR A 125 -3.60 -8.64 -2.01
CA TYR A 125 -2.29 -8.77 -2.63
C TYR A 125 -2.42 -8.76 -4.16
N ALA A 126 -1.45 -8.17 -4.83
CA ALA A 126 -1.25 -8.35 -6.25
C ALA A 126 0.25 -8.33 -6.60
N ARG A 127 0.61 -9.08 -7.63
CA ARG A 127 1.89 -8.95 -8.28
C ARG A 127 1.76 -7.95 -9.43
N PHE A 128 2.83 -7.25 -9.77
CA PHE A 128 2.92 -6.48 -11.01
C PHE A 128 4.30 -6.63 -11.65
N ASN A 129 4.37 -6.34 -12.94
CA ASN A 129 5.63 -6.31 -13.69
C ASN A 129 6.10 -4.86 -13.89
N ALA A 130 7.33 -4.54 -13.49
CA ALA A 130 7.91 -3.21 -13.69
C ALA A 130 8.03 -2.80 -15.17
N SER A 131 8.10 -3.78 -16.08
CA SER A 131 8.04 -3.56 -17.53
C SER A 131 6.64 -3.14 -18.02
N ALA A 132 5.62 -3.18 -17.15
CA ALA A 132 4.24 -2.77 -17.45
C ALA A 132 3.74 -1.71 -16.45
N PRO A 133 4.19 -0.44 -16.55
CA PRO A 133 3.81 0.64 -15.62
C PRO A 133 2.30 0.86 -15.49
N GLN A 134 1.54 0.50 -16.53
CA GLN A 134 0.08 0.60 -16.56
C GLN A 134 -0.58 -0.36 -15.56
N GLU A 135 0.06 -1.49 -15.25
CA GLU A 135 -0.45 -2.47 -14.28
C GLU A 135 -0.41 -1.90 -12.86
N LEU A 136 0.74 -1.37 -12.43
CA LEU A 136 0.85 -0.70 -11.14
C LEU A 136 -0.09 0.51 -11.05
N ALA A 137 -0.23 1.29 -12.13
CA ALA A 137 -1.17 2.40 -12.16
C ALA A 137 -2.63 1.94 -11.98
N ALA A 138 -3.02 0.81 -12.57
CA ALA A 138 -4.35 0.22 -12.40
C ALA A 138 -4.58 -0.27 -10.97
N LEU A 139 -3.59 -0.92 -10.35
CA LEU A 139 -3.63 -1.35 -8.95
C LEU A 139 -3.76 -0.17 -7.99
N LEU A 140 -2.95 0.88 -8.18
CA LEU A 140 -3.01 2.10 -7.38
C LEU A 140 -4.35 2.81 -7.54
N LYS A 141 -4.92 2.85 -8.74
CA LYS A 141 -6.26 3.41 -8.98
C LYS A 141 -7.34 2.62 -8.25
N ALA A 142 -7.26 1.29 -8.27
CA ALA A 142 -8.20 0.42 -7.56
C ALA A 142 -8.10 0.63 -6.03
N ALA A 143 -6.90 0.64 -5.47
CA ALA A 143 -6.69 0.93 -4.05
C ALA A 143 -7.14 2.34 -3.65
N ALA A 144 -6.92 3.34 -4.51
CA ALA A 144 -7.41 4.71 -4.29
C ALA A 144 -8.95 4.80 -4.30
N ALA A 145 -9.61 4.04 -5.18
CA ALA A 145 -11.06 3.93 -5.19
C ALA A 145 -11.57 3.33 -3.86
N TYR A 146 -10.95 2.23 -3.41
CA TYR A 146 -11.23 1.64 -2.11
C TYR A 146 -11.01 2.63 -0.96
N ALA A 147 -9.88 3.34 -0.95
CA ALA A 147 -9.59 4.31 0.11
C ALA A 147 -10.60 5.48 0.14
N SER A 148 -11.18 5.84 -1.01
CA SER A 148 -12.13 6.95 -1.13
C SER A 148 -13.55 6.59 -0.69
N GLY A 149 -13.96 5.32 -0.80
CA GLY A 149 -15.36 4.94 -0.55
C GLY A 149 -15.60 3.45 -0.35
N GLY A 150 -14.58 2.72 0.12
CA GLY A 150 -14.67 1.31 0.42
C GLY A 150 -14.89 0.43 -0.80
N LYS A 151 -15.51 -0.72 -0.57
CA LYS A 151 -15.76 -1.72 -1.62
C LYS A 151 -16.65 -1.19 -2.73
N ASP A 152 -17.67 -0.40 -2.40
CA ASP A 152 -18.62 0.14 -3.37
C ASP A 152 -17.92 0.90 -4.50
N LEU A 153 -16.93 1.74 -4.19
CA LEU A 153 -16.17 2.45 -5.22
C LEU A 153 -15.14 1.57 -5.95
N LEU A 154 -14.66 0.50 -5.31
CA LEU A 154 -13.80 -0.49 -5.94
C LEU A 154 -14.59 -1.36 -6.93
N GLU A 155 -15.83 -1.73 -6.61
CA GLU A 155 -16.75 -2.49 -7.46
C GLU A 155 -17.07 -1.77 -8.78
N LEU A 156 -17.12 -0.43 -8.75
CA LEU A 156 -17.29 0.38 -9.95
C LEU A 156 -16.06 0.35 -10.89
N GLN A 157 -14.91 -0.15 -10.44
CA GLN A 157 -13.74 -0.30 -11.29
C GLN A 157 -13.84 -1.56 -12.15
N ILE A 158 -13.80 -1.38 -13.46
CA ILE A 158 -13.98 -2.48 -14.44
C ILE A 158 -12.69 -3.26 -14.75
N SER A 159 -11.53 -2.84 -14.22
CA SER A 159 -10.25 -3.50 -14.55
C SER A 159 -10.14 -4.89 -13.93
N GLY A 160 -9.42 -5.79 -14.61
CA GLY A 160 -9.15 -7.14 -14.09
C GLY A 160 -8.43 -7.09 -12.74
N GLN A 161 -7.51 -6.14 -12.57
CA GLN A 161 -6.80 -5.89 -11.32
C GLN A 161 -7.76 -5.50 -10.18
N ALA A 162 -8.71 -4.60 -10.44
CA ALA A 162 -9.68 -4.20 -9.42
C ALA A 162 -10.56 -5.36 -8.97
N ARG A 163 -11.06 -6.17 -9.92
CA ARG A 163 -11.83 -7.39 -9.62
C ARG A 163 -11.02 -8.40 -8.81
N ALA A 164 -9.74 -8.59 -9.16
CA ALA A 164 -8.84 -9.49 -8.44
C ALA A 164 -8.56 -9.02 -7.00
N LEU A 165 -8.42 -7.70 -6.77
CA LEU A 165 -8.29 -7.15 -5.42
C LEU A 165 -9.59 -7.30 -4.63
N LEU A 166 -10.73 -6.96 -5.24
CA LEU A 166 -12.04 -7.04 -4.60
C LEU A 166 -12.36 -8.46 -4.11
N ALA A 167 -12.05 -9.49 -4.92
CA ALA A 167 -12.31 -10.89 -4.58
C ALA A 167 -11.55 -11.39 -3.34
N GLN A 168 -10.52 -10.67 -2.88
CA GLN A 168 -9.73 -11.02 -1.70
C GLN A 168 -10.24 -10.35 -0.42
N LEU A 169 -11.08 -9.31 -0.52
CA LEU A 169 -11.54 -8.55 0.63
C LEU A 169 -12.63 -9.34 1.38
N PRO A 170 -12.59 -9.40 2.73
CA PRO A 170 -13.61 -10.10 3.52
C PRO A 170 -14.97 -9.46 3.33
N PRO A 171 -16.09 -10.20 3.41
CA PRO A 171 -17.45 -9.72 3.12
C PRO A 171 -17.82 -8.44 3.87
#